data_AF-A0A923TG21-F1
#
_entry.id   AF-A0A923TG21-F1
#
_cell.length_a   1.000
_cell.length_b   1.000
_cell.length_c   1.000
_cell.angle_alpha   90.00
_cell.angle_beta   90.00
_cell.angle_gamma   90.00
#
_symmetry.space_group_name_H-M   'P 1'
#
loop_
_entity.id
_entity.type
_entity.pdbx_description
1 polymer ?
#
loop_
_entity_poly.entity_id
_entity_poly.type
_entity_poly.pdbx_seq_one_letter_code
_entity_poly.pdbx_strand_id
1 'polypeptide(L)'
;MKKSLFLSILTLITAFTSVSSAWIETAPTQKEYSFKFKLKGNSFDYARTAPSYEVAYEAAAQACFSHYKGNRRVAEDEGLDIIDVCANPRS
;
A
#
# COMPACT_ATOMS: atom_id res chain seq x y z
N MET A 1 -73.70 -0.43 8.83
CA MET A 1 -72.71 0.05 7.84
C MET A 1 -71.91 1.20 8.46
N LYS A 2 -70.68 0.96 8.90
CA LYS A 2 -69.70 1.99 9.32
C LYS A 2 -68.30 1.50 8.91
N LYS A 3 -67.98 1.74 7.64
CA LYS A 3 -66.60 1.83 7.14
C LYS A 3 -66.05 3.18 7.60
N SER A 4 -64.74 3.31 7.71
CA SER A 4 -63.99 4.50 8.15
C SER A 4 -63.82 4.68 9.65
N LEU A 5 -62.92 3.89 10.24
CA LEU A 5 -62.03 4.41 11.29
C LEU A 5 -60.76 3.55 11.44
N PHE A 6 -60.21 3.06 10.33
CA PHE A 6 -58.94 2.31 10.29
C PHE A 6 -57.85 3.10 9.54
N LEU A 7 -57.91 4.43 9.60
CA LEU A 7 -57.06 5.32 8.82
C LEU A 7 -56.58 6.51 9.67
N SER A 8 -55.81 6.27 10.74
CA SER A 8 -55.17 7.36 11.51
C SER A 8 -54.00 6.95 12.41
N ILE A 9 -53.33 5.82 12.18
CA ILE A 9 -52.09 5.49 12.92
C ILE A 9 -51.04 4.95 11.95
N LEU A 10 -50.79 5.69 10.87
CA LEU A 10 -49.74 5.38 9.90
C LEU A 10 -49.01 6.65 9.44
N THR A 11 -48.71 7.57 10.35
CA THR A 11 -47.91 8.77 10.05
C THR A 11 -47.32 9.37 11.32
N LEU A 12 -46.36 8.71 11.99
CA LEU A 12 -45.54 9.40 13.01
C LEU A 12 -44.22 8.70 13.38
N ILE A 13 -43.38 8.34 12.41
CA ILE A 13 -41.92 8.24 12.67
C ILE A 13 -41.20 8.93 11.51
N THR A 14 -41.08 10.23 11.67
CA THR A 14 -40.32 11.14 10.83
C THR A 14 -38.83 10.84 10.95
N ALA A 15 -38.24 10.45 9.81
CA ALA A 15 -36.97 10.96 9.29
C ALA A 15 -35.79 11.06 10.27
N PHE A 16 -35.14 9.93 10.52
CA PHE A 16 -33.71 9.94 10.87
C PHE A 16 -32.94 10.06 9.54
N THR A 17 -32.79 11.28 9.02
CA THR A 17 -31.94 11.53 7.85
C THR A 17 -30.49 11.38 8.30
N SER A 18 -29.91 10.23 7.97
CA SER A 18 -28.47 9.99 8.05
C SER A 18 -27.74 11.03 7.21
N VAL A 19 -27.20 12.06 7.85
CA VAL A 19 -26.17 12.92 7.27
C VAL A 19 -24.93 12.05 7.11
N SER A 20 -24.80 11.41 5.96
CA SER A 20 -23.53 10.84 5.52
C SER A 20 -22.57 12.00 5.31
N SER A 21 -21.69 12.26 6.28
CA SER A 21 -20.50 13.06 6.03
C SER A 21 -19.70 12.32 4.95
N ALA A 22 -19.65 12.86 3.74
CA ALA A 22 -18.69 12.41 2.74
C ALA A 22 -17.32 12.85 3.24
N TRP A 23 -16.57 11.93 3.84
CA TRP A 23 -15.16 12.12 4.12
C TRP A 23 -14.49 12.30 2.77
N ILE A 24 -14.11 13.53 2.43
CA ILE A 24 -13.27 13.79 1.26
C ILE A 24 -11.88 13.32 1.64
N GLU A 25 -11.65 12.02 1.52
CA GLU A 25 -10.31 11.44 1.58
C GLU A 25 -9.59 11.91 0.32
N THR A 26 -8.66 12.85 0.49
CA THR A 26 -7.82 13.29 -0.61
C THR A 26 -6.97 12.08 -0.98
N ALA A 27 -7.11 11.57 -2.21
CA ALA A 27 -6.37 10.39 -2.64
C ALA A 27 -4.88 10.59 -2.32
N PRO A 28 -4.23 9.62 -1.64
CA PRO A 28 -2.86 9.78 -1.20
C PRO A 28 -1.98 10.06 -2.41
N THR A 29 -1.20 11.13 -2.35
CA THR A 29 -0.35 11.58 -3.44
C THR A 29 0.57 10.44 -3.86
N GLN A 30 0.43 10.01 -5.12
CA GLN A 30 1.23 8.96 -5.70
C GLN A 30 2.45 9.58 -6.36
N LYS A 31 3.65 9.13 -5.98
CA LYS A 31 4.90 9.55 -6.58
C LYS A 31 5.67 8.33 -7.08
N GLU A 32 6.35 8.47 -8.21
CA GLU A 32 7.29 7.46 -8.69
C GLU A 32 8.62 7.59 -7.92
N TYR A 33 9.09 6.46 -7.42
CA TYR A 33 10.38 6.32 -6.76
C TYR A 33 11.20 5.29 -7.52
N SER A 34 12.47 5.58 -7.72
CA SER A 34 13.45 4.69 -8.35
C SER A 34 14.57 4.39 -7.38
N PHE A 35 15.05 3.15 -7.42
CA PHE A 35 16.07 2.61 -6.54
C PHE A 35 17.11 1.86 -7.37
N LYS A 36 18.39 2.10 -7.11
CA LYS A 36 19.49 1.38 -7.75
C LYS A 36 20.36 0.66 -6.75
N PHE A 37 20.58 -0.62 -6.97
CA PHE A 37 21.38 -1.51 -6.14
C PHE A 37 22.56 -2.04 -6.96
N LYS A 38 23.71 -2.22 -6.31
CA LYS A 38 24.91 -2.74 -6.99
C LYS A 38 25.68 -3.67 -6.07
N LEU A 39 25.80 -4.93 -6.48
CA LEU A 39 26.54 -5.97 -5.77
C LEU A 39 27.52 -6.63 -6.74
N LYS A 40 28.82 -6.61 -6.40
CA LYS A 40 29.89 -7.32 -7.14
C LYS A 40 29.86 -7.09 -8.66
N GLY A 41 29.51 -5.88 -9.09
CA GLY A 41 29.43 -5.48 -10.51
C GLY A 41 28.07 -5.71 -11.17
N ASN A 42 27.17 -6.49 -10.57
CA ASN A 42 25.80 -6.67 -11.04
C ASN A 42 24.90 -5.55 -10.49
N SER A 43 24.10 -4.92 -11.36
CA SER A 43 23.21 -3.82 -10.99
C SER A 43 21.75 -4.25 -11.09
N PHE A 44 20.95 -3.85 -10.11
CA PHE A 44 19.52 -4.06 -10.07
C PHE A 44 18.82 -2.73 -9.90
N ASP A 45 17.97 -2.39 -10.86
CA ASP A 45 17.18 -1.16 -10.87
C ASP A 45 15.71 -1.51 -10.61
N TYR A 46 15.07 -0.77 -9.71
CA TYR A 46 13.67 -0.97 -9.36
C TYR A 46 12.96 0.38 -9.28
N ALA A 47 11.83 0.51 -9.96
CA ALA A 47 11.00 1.71 -9.88
C ALA A 47 9.55 1.35 -9.63
N ARG A 48 8.88 2.12 -8.77
CA ARG A 48 7.45 1.98 -8.54
C ARG A 48 6.80 3.29 -8.11
N THR A 49 5.53 3.41 -8.46
CA THR A 49 4.64 4.41 -7.88
C THR A 49 4.18 3.95 -6.50
N ALA A 50 4.22 4.86 -5.52
CA ALA A 50 3.82 4.58 -4.14
C ALA A 50 3.32 5.86 -3.42
N PRO A 51 2.56 5.71 -2.33
CA PRO A 51 2.10 6.83 -1.52
C PRO A 51 3.21 7.47 -0.66
N SER A 52 4.29 6.75 -0.39
CA SER A 52 5.44 7.26 0.37
C SER A 52 6.75 6.59 -0.07
N TYR A 53 7.87 7.20 0.33
CA TYR A 53 9.20 6.65 0.08
C TYR A 53 9.37 5.29 0.79
N GLU A 54 8.91 5.17 2.02
CA GLU A 54 9.08 3.98 2.87
C GLU A 54 8.39 2.76 2.24
N VAL A 55 7.17 2.94 1.73
CA VAL A 55 6.43 1.88 1.03
C VAL A 55 7.14 1.47 -0.27
N ALA A 56 7.72 2.44 -0.97
CA ALA A 56 8.47 2.17 -2.19
C ALA A 56 9.79 1.43 -1.90
N TYR A 57 10.48 1.89 -0.86
CA TYR A 57 11.77 1.39 -0.39
C TYR A 57 11.67 -0.03 0.14
N GLU A 58 10.66 -0.35 0.96
CA GLU A 58 10.46 -1.70 1.49
C GLU A 58 10.30 -2.72 0.35
N ALA A 59 9.50 -2.38 -0.65
CA ALA A 59 9.32 -3.22 -1.83
C ALA A 59 10.59 -3.32 -2.69
N ALA A 60 11.33 -2.22 -2.83
CA ALA A 60 12.60 -2.21 -3.56
C ALA A 60 13.65 -3.09 -2.87
N ALA A 61 13.79 -2.99 -1.55
CA ALA A 61 14.69 -3.81 -0.74
C ALA A 61 14.33 -5.30 -0.82
N GLN A 62 13.04 -5.63 -0.75
CA GLN A 62 12.57 -7.01 -0.88
C GLN A 62 12.82 -7.57 -2.30
N ALA A 63 12.60 -6.76 -3.33
CA ALA A 63 12.90 -7.12 -4.71
C ALA A 63 14.41 -7.30 -4.93
N CYS A 64 15.24 -6.41 -4.38
CA CYS A 64 16.70 -6.49 -4.40
C CYS A 64 17.20 -7.79 -3.76
N PHE A 65 16.71 -8.10 -2.55
CA PHE A 65 17.11 -9.31 -1.84
C PHE A 65 16.71 -10.55 -2.63
N SER A 66 15.48 -10.57 -3.16
CA SER A 66 14.99 -11.67 -4.00
C SER A 66 15.78 -11.82 -5.29
N HIS A 67 16.23 -10.72 -5.90
CA HIS A 67 17.05 -10.73 -7.11
C HIS A 67 18.44 -11.35 -6.86
N TYR A 68 19.17 -10.87 -5.85
CA TYR A 68 20.55 -11.33 -5.61
C TYR A 68 20.63 -12.68 -4.90
N LYS A 69 19.71 -12.96 -3.97
CA LYS A 69 19.59 -14.29 -3.36
C LYS A 69 19.07 -15.30 -4.38
N GLY A 70 18.05 -14.94 -5.17
CA GLY A 70 17.32 -15.89 -6.01
C GLY A 70 16.72 -17.05 -5.20
N ASN A 71 16.58 -18.20 -5.85
CA ASN A 71 16.02 -19.42 -5.23
C ASN A 71 17.07 -20.32 -4.55
N ARG A 72 18.26 -19.78 -4.22
CA ARG A 72 19.34 -20.55 -3.61
C ARG A 72 19.51 -20.20 -2.12
N ARG A 73 20.10 -21.14 -1.39
CA ARG A 73 20.73 -20.84 -0.10
C ARG A 73 22.07 -20.18 -0.37
N VAL A 74 22.39 -19.18 0.43
CA VAL A 74 23.65 -18.43 0.36
C VAL A 74 24.42 -18.68 1.65
N ALA A 75 25.74 -18.57 1.60
CA ALA A 75 26.55 -18.55 2.80
C ALA A 75 26.27 -17.28 3.61
N GLU A 76 26.64 -17.28 4.90
CA GLU A 76 26.32 -16.16 5.80
C GLU A 76 26.96 -14.85 5.34
N ASP A 77 28.24 -14.88 4.97
CA ASP A 77 28.99 -13.74 4.43
C ASP A 77 28.33 -13.15 3.19
N GLU A 78 27.96 -14.01 2.24
CA GLU A 78 27.24 -13.59 1.05
C GLU A 78 25.84 -13.04 1.38
N GLY A 79 25.15 -13.63 2.36
CA GLY A 79 23.87 -13.15 2.83
C GLY A 79 23.97 -11.75 3.42
N LEU A 80 25.01 -11.48 4.20
CA LEU A 80 25.28 -10.16 4.79
C LEU A 80 25.62 -9.13 3.72
N ASP A 81 26.43 -9.48 2.72
CA ASP A 81 26.72 -8.61 1.56
C ASP A 81 25.43 -8.21 0.82
N ILE A 82 24.53 -9.16 0.59
CA ILE A 82 23.24 -8.91 -0.08
C ILE A 82 22.38 -7.97 0.78
N ILE A 83 22.28 -8.23 2.08
CA ILE A 83 21.48 -7.40 3.01
C ILE A 83 22.02 -5.96 3.03
N ASP A 84 23.33 -5.77 3.14
CA ASP A 84 23.94 -4.44 3.20
C ASP A 84 23.63 -3.61 1.95
N VAL A 85 23.76 -4.22 0.76
CA VAL A 85 23.41 -3.55 -0.50
C VAL A 85 21.92 -3.22 -0.56
N CYS A 86 21.05 -4.17 -0.21
CA CYS A 86 19.60 -3.96 -0.31
C CYS A 86 19.04 -3.01 0.76
N ALA A 87 19.77 -2.79 1.86
CA ALA A 87 19.46 -1.77 2.86
C ALA A 87 19.97 -0.37 2.47
N ASN A 88 20.87 -0.26 1.48
CA ASN A 88 21.54 0.99 1.13
C ASN A 88 21.54 1.23 -0.39
N PRO A 89 20.38 1.59 -1.00
CA PRO A 89 20.31 1.94 -2.41
C PRO A 89 21.19 3.16 -2.73
N ARG A 90 21.77 3.19 -3.93
CA ARG A 90 22.70 4.24 -4.38
C ARG A 90 22.02 5.52 -4.89
N SER A 91 20.73 5.43 -5.21
CA SER A 91 19.85 6.50 -5.66
C SER A 91 18.42 6.04 -5.46
#